data_AF-A0A7S1V0I1-F1
#
_entry.id   AF-A0A7S1V0I1-F1
#
_cell.length_a   1.000
_cell.length_b   1.000
_cell.length_c   1.000
_cell.angle_alpha   90.00
_cell.angle_beta   90.00
_cell.angle_gamma   90.00
#
_symmetry.space_group_name_H-M   'P 1'
#
loop_
_entity.id
_entity.type
_entity.pdbx_description
1 polymer ?
#
loop_
_entity_poly.entity_id
_entity_poly.type
_entity_poly.pdbx_seq_one_letter_code
_entity_poly.pdbx_strand_id
1 'polypeptide(L)'
;NSMPPFLGGGEMIDFVSLEGSTYAQAPGRFEAGTPNIAQAIGLGAAIKYLTNIGMDRIEAYEHELGDYLYRRLAEVDGVNVFGPKDGQRAALCAFHCDAVHASDLSSFLDVEGVAVRAGHHCCQPLHQALGYSHSCRASLYFYNTKEEVDKFIDALQGSI
;
A
#
# COMPACT_ATOMS: atom_id res chain seq x y z
N ASN A 1 20.42 -24.03 7.40
CA ASN A 1 19.22 -23.35 7.94
C ASN A 1 18.51 -24.31 8.92
N SER A 2 18.43 -23.95 10.20
CA SER A 2 17.94 -24.81 11.31
C SER A 2 16.47 -24.55 11.70
N MET A 3 15.79 -23.64 11.01
CA MET A 3 14.40 -23.31 11.31
C MET A 3 13.47 -24.49 11.00
N PRO A 4 12.57 -24.87 11.93
CA PRO A 4 11.60 -25.93 11.72
C PRO A 4 10.57 -25.52 10.66
N PRO A 5 9.95 -26.49 9.96
CA PRO A 5 8.86 -26.18 9.03
C PRO A 5 7.66 -25.57 9.76
N PHE A 6 6.85 -24.80 9.04
CA PHE A 6 5.64 -24.18 9.58
C PHE A 6 4.41 -25.07 9.38
N LEU A 7 4.03 -25.31 8.12
CA LEU A 7 2.98 -26.26 7.74
C LEU A 7 3.61 -27.59 7.32
N GLY A 8 2.90 -28.70 7.57
CA GLY A 8 3.29 -30.04 7.14
C GLY A 8 2.38 -30.57 6.04
N GLY A 9 2.92 -31.36 5.11
CA GLY A 9 2.15 -31.95 4.02
C GLY A 9 3.05 -32.40 2.87
N GLY A 10 2.45 -32.63 1.70
CA GLY A 10 3.21 -32.86 0.46
C GLY A 10 4.06 -31.65 0.06
N GLU A 11 4.95 -31.83 -0.92
CA GLU A 11 5.92 -30.85 -1.45
C GLU A 11 7.03 -30.40 -0.49
N MET A 12 6.76 -30.26 0.81
CA MET A 12 7.72 -29.75 1.81
C MET A 12 8.58 -30.83 2.48
N ILE A 13 8.22 -32.09 2.30
CA ILE A 13 8.95 -33.26 2.82
C ILE A 13 10.04 -33.72 1.87
N ASP A 14 11.02 -34.43 2.41
CA ASP A 14 11.98 -35.22 1.63
C ASP A 14 11.63 -36.71 1.73
N PHE A 15 11.41 -37.21 2.95
CA PHE A 15 10.92 -38.57 3.21
C PHE A 15 9.84 -38.58 4.29
N VAL A 16 8.90 -39.53 4.19
CA VAL A 16 7.81 -39.72 5.17
C VAL A 16 7.66 -41.20 5.50
N SER A 17 7.56 -41.51 6.80
CA SER A 17 7.29 -42.84 7.36
C SER A 17 6.24 -42.74 8.48
N LEU A 18 5.82 -43.87 9.04
CA LEU A 18 4.92 -43.88 10.20
C LEU A 18 5.62 -43.35 11.46
N GLU A 19 6.94 -43.45 11.52
CA GLU A 19 7.78 -43.06 12.65
C GLU A 19 8.22 -41.58 12.60
N GLY A 20 8.13 -40.94 11.43
CA GLY A 20 8.47 -39.54 11.25
C GLY A 20 8.78 -39.13 9.81
N SER A 21 9.18 -37.87 9.65
CA SER A 21 9.47 -37.26 8.34
C SER A 21 10.78 -36.47 8.34
N THR A 22 11.47 -36.45 7.20
CA THR A 22 12.53 -35.49 6.91
C THR A 22 12.00 -34.43 5.95
N TYR A 23 12.64 -33.26 5.94
CA TYR A 23 12.13 -32.08 5.22
C TYR A 23 13.04 -31.72 4.06
N ALA A 24 12.43 -31.18 2.99
CA ALA A 24 13.15 -30.58 1.89
C ALA A 24 14.08 -29.45 2.37
N GLN A 25 15.02 -29.05 1.51
CA GLN A 25 15.80 -27.84 1.73
C GLN A 25 14.92 -26.60 1.55
N ALA A 26 15.32 -25.48 2.14
CA ALA A 26 14.67 -24.19 1.88
C ALA A 26 14.87 -23.79 0.39
N PRO A 27 13.86 -23.19 -0.27
CA PRO A 27 12.60 -22.70 0.28
C PRO A 27 11.49 -23.75 0.44
N GLY A 28 11.55 -24.87 -0.28
CA GLY A 28 10.46 -25.87 -0.34
C GLY A 28 10.00 -26.40 1.03
N ARG A 29 10.90 -26.45 2.03
CA ARG A 29 10.56 -26.73 3.44
C ARG A 29 9.36 -25.91 3.97
N PHE A 30 9.17 -24.70 3.47
CA PHE A 30 8.17 -23.74 3.95
C PHE A 30 6.93 -23.64 3.03
N GLU A 31 6.86 -24.46 1.98
CA GLU A 31 5.83 -24.38 0.93
C GLU A 31 5.04 -25.69 0.88
N ALA A 32 4.31 -25.97 1.95
CA ALA A 32 3.54 -27.20 2.09
C ALA A 32 2.31 -27.23 1.18
N GLY A 33 2.12 -28.35 0.49
CA GLY A 33 0.97 -28.62 -0.37
C GLY A 33 1.05 -27.97 -1.75
N THR A 34 -0.01 -28.14 -2.53
CA THR A 34 -0.09 -27.57 -3.89
C THR A 34 0.03 -26.04 -3.82
N PRO A 35 1.03 -25.44 -4.49
CA PRO A 35 1.24 -24.00 -4.39
C PRO A 35 0.18 -23.21 -5.16
N ASN A 36 0.15 -21.90 -4.93
CA ASN A 36 -0.63 -20.95 -5.73
C ASN A 36 0.03 -20.74 -7.10
N ILE A 37 0.01 -21.77 -7.95
CA ILE A 37 0.77 -21.83 -9.21
C ILE A 37 0.45 -20.63 -10.12
N ALA A 38 -0.83 -20.37 -10.36
CA ALA A 38 -1.24 -19.28 -11.26
C ALA A 38 -0.82 -17.90 -10.74
N GLN A 39 -0.90 -17.68 -9.43
CA GLN A 39 -0.52 -16.43 -8.78
C GLN A 39 1.00 -16.24 -8.78
N ALA A 40 1.77 -17.30 -8.56
CA ALA A 40 3.23 -17.25 -8.66
C ALA A 40 3.69 -16.90 -10.08
N ILE A 41 3.05 -17.50 -11.10
CA ILE A 41 3.30 -17.14 -12.52
C ILE A 41 2.89 -15.68 -12.78
N GLY A 42 1.73 -15.24 -12.29
CA GLY A 42 1.27 -13.86 -12.40
C GLY A 42 2.23 -12.85 -11.74
N LEU A 43 2.77 -13.18 -10.57
CA LEU A 43 3.80 -12.39 -9.90
C LEU A 43 5.07 -12.31 -10.75
N GLY A 44 5.50 -13.41 -11.37
CA GLY A 44 6.62 -13.41 -12.31
C GLY A 44 6.39 -12.47 -13.50
N ALA A 45 5.17 -12.45 -14.05
CA ALA A 45 4.80 -11.51 -15.11
C ALA A 45 4.80 -10.05 -14.62
N ALA A 46 4.30 -9.78 -13.41
CA ALA A 46 4.33 -8.44 -12.82
C ALA A 46 5.76 -7.95 -12.57
N ILE A 47 6.64 -8.80 -12.03
CA ILE A 47 8.06 -8.48 -11.84
C ILE A 47 8.71 -8.11 -13.18
N LYS A 48 8.46 -8.91 -14.23
CA LYS A 48 8.98 -8.63 -15.57
C LYS A 48 8.46 -7.30 -16.11
N TYR A 49 7.18 -6.99 -15.93
CA TYR A 49 6.57 -5.75 -16.36
C TYR A 49 7.22 -4.53 -15.68
N LEU A 50 7.33 -4.55 -14.35
CA LEU A 50 7.95 -3.46 -13.57
C LEU A 50 9.44 -3.31 -13.89
N THR A 51 10.16 -4.43 -14.04
CA THR A 51 11.58 -4.41 -14.43
C THR A 51 11.79 -3.80 -15.81
N ASN A 52 10.90 -4.08 -16.77
CA ASN A 52 10.97 -3.52 -18.11
C ASN A 52 10.71 -2.01 -18.14
N ILE A 53 9.85 -1.49 -17.25
CA ILE A 53 9.70 -0.04 -17.07
C ILE A 53 10.97 0.55 -16.44
N GLY A 54 11.49 -0.14 -15.42
CA GLY A 54 12.66 0.24 -14.62
C GLY A 54 12.24 0.83 -13.27
N MET A 55 12.66 0.19 -12.17
CA MET A 55 12.26 0.59 -10.82
C MET A 55 12.72 2.00 -10.47
N ASP A 56 13.93 2.41 -10.89
CA ASP A 56 14.44 3.77 -10.67
C ASP A 56 13.57 4.85 -11.36
N ARG A 57 12.99 4.52 -12.52
CA ARG A 57 12.09 5.44 -13.26
C ARG A 57 10.73 5.54 -12.58
N ILE A 58 10.22 4.41 -12.08
CA ILE A 58 8.99 4.36 -11.28
C ILE A 58 9.17 5.20 -10.01
N GLU A 59 10.24 4.96 -9.25
CA GLU A 59 10.55 5.68 -8.02
C GLU A 59 10.69 7.19 -8.26
N ALA A 60 11.43 7.60 -9.29
CA ALA A 60 11.59 9.02 -9.62
C ALA A 60 10.25 9.71 -9.96
N TYR A 61 9.40 9.04 -10.74
CA TYR A 61 8.08 9.58 -11.11
C TYR A 61 7.13 9.63 -9.91
N GLU A 62 7.16 8.60 -9.07
CA GLU A 62 6.37 8.53 -7.85
C GLU A 62 6.79 9.58 -6.82
N HIS A 63 8.08 9.88 -6.71
CA HIS A 63 8.55 11.02 -5.91
C HIS A 63 8.00 12.35 -6.44
N GLU A 64 8.07 12.58 -7.75
CA GLU A 64 7.51 13.80 -8.37
C GLU A 64 6.00 13.94 -8.09
N LEU A 65 5.23 12.85 -8.27
CA LEU A 65 3.80 12.83 -7.99
C LEU A 65 3.49 12.99 -6.51
N GLY A 66 4.26 12.34 -5.64
CA GLY A 66 4.13 12.44 -4.19
C GLY A 66 4.36 13.88 -3.72
N ASP A 67 5.39 14.55 -4.21
CA ASP A 67 5.67 15.95 -3.87
C ASP A 67 4.58 16.89 -4.41
N TYR A 68 4.08 16.62 -5.62
CA TYR A 68 2.96 17.36 -6.19
C TYR A 68 1.68 17.23 -5.33
N LEU A 69 1.30 16.00 -4.97
CA LEU A 69 0.16 15.71 -4.10
C LEU A 69 0.28 16.39 -2.74
N TYR A 70 1.47 16.34 -2.12
CA TYR A 70 1.71 17.01 -0.84
C TYR A 70 1.50 18.52 -0.94
N ARG A 71 2.13 19.17 -1.93
CA ARG A 71 2.02 20.63 -2.09
C ARG A 71 0.57 21.06 -2.28
N ARG A 72 -0.17 20.36 -3.13
CA ARG A 72 -1.58 20.68 -3.38
C ARG A 72 -2.47 20.45 -2.16
N LEU A 73 -2.25 19.37 -1.40
CA LEU A 73 -2.98 19.15 -0.14
C LEU A 73 -2.65 20.19 0.93
N ALA A 74 -1.40 20.63 1.00
CA ALA A 74 -0.96 21.64 1.96
C ALA A 74 -1.53 23.05 1.68
N GLU A 75 -2.06 23.27 0.46
CA GLU A 75 -2.77 24.50 0.07
C GLU A 75 -4.26 24.46 0.44
N VAL A 76 -4.79 23.32 0.91
CA VAL A 76 -6.21 23.19 1.29
C VAL A 76 -6.39 23.57 2.76
N ASP A 77 -7.19 24.61 3.00
CA ASP A 77 -7.51 25.09 4.35
C ASP A 77 -8.21 24.00 5.19
N GLY A 78 -7.80 23.85 6.45
CA GLY A 78 -8.35 22.85 7.37
C GLY A 78 -7.90 21.41 7.09
N VAL A 79 -6.93 21.20 6.18
CA VAL A 79 -6.31 19.90 5.92
C VAL A 79 -4.94 19.80 6.58
N ASN A 80 -4.77 18.77 7.41
CA ASN A 80 -3.55 18.48 8.14
C ASN A 80 -2.91 17.20 7.59
N VAL A 81 -1.82 17.33 6.82
CA VAL A 81 -1.10 16.20 6.21
C VAL A 81 -0.10 15.59 7.20
N PHE A 82 -0.09 14.26 7.31
CA PHE A 82 0.82 13.51 8.16
C PHE A 82 2.11 13.10 7.44
N GLY A 83 3.18 12.92 8.23
CA GLY A 83 4.48 12.48 7.75
C GLY A 83 5.46 13.65 7.53
N PRO A 84 6.62 13.36 6.91
CA PRO A 84 7.64 14.37 6.67
C PRO A 84 7.16 15.40 5.64
N LYS A 85 7.45 16.69 5.91
CA LYS A 85 7.19 17.80 4.99
C LYS A 85 8.25 17.91 3.88
N ASP A 86 9.49 17.57 4.22
CA ASP A 86 10.67 17.66 3.37
C ASP A 86 11.37 16.31 3.28
N GLY A 87 12.13 16.11 2.20
CA GLY A 87 12.92 14.90 1.96
C GLY A 87 12.14 13.79 1.27
N GLN A 88 12.69 12.58 1.30
CA GLN A 88 12.09 11.44 0.61
C GLN A 88 10.79 11.00 1.29
N ARG A 89 9.72 10.96 0.51
CA ARG A 89 8.40 10.46 0.91
C ARG A 89 7.89 9.43 -0.09
N ALA A 90 7.09 8.48 0.37
CA ALA A 90 6.31 7.62 -0.53
C ALA A 90 5.27 8.45 -1.28
N ALA A 91 4.82 7.98 -2.45
CA ALA A 91 3.80 8.62 -3.29
C ALA A 91 2.38 8.53 -2.70
N LEU A 92 2.21 8.95 -1.45
CA LEU A 92 0.95 8.95 -0.73
C LEU A 92 0.89 10.12 0.26
N CYS A 93 -0.31 10.55 0.60
CA CYS A 93 -0.58 11.48 1.70
C CYS A 93 -1.69 10.90 2.56
N ALA A 94 -1.38 10.64 3.84
CA ALA A 94 -2.40 10.50 4.87
C ALA A 94 -2.68 11.89 5.45
N PHE A 95 -3.95 12.23 5.66
CA PHE A 95 -4.34 13.55 6.11
C PHE A 95 -5.62 13.51 6.95
N HIS A 96 -5.77 14.51 7.80
CA HIS A 96 -6.98 14.80 8.55
C HIS A 96 -7.63 16.07 8.00
N CYS A 97 -8.95 16.12 8.00
CA CYS A 97 -9.73 17.33 7.69
C CYS A 97 -10.48 17.73 8.95
N ASP A 98 -10.34 18.98 9.38
CA ASP A 98 -10.92 19.47 10.62
C ASP A 98 -12.47 19.55 10.56
N ALA A 99 -13.01 19.76 9.35
CA ALA A 99 -14.45 19.94 9.12
C ALA A 99 -15.21 18.62 8.95
N VAL A 100 -14.57 17.57 8.43
CA VAL A 100 -15.25 16.35 7.98
C VAL A 100 -14.54 15.09 8.47
N HIS A 101 -15.30 14.16 9.05
CA HIS A 101 -14.76 12.88 9.48
C HIS A 101 -14.27 12.06 8.27
N ALA A 102 -13.13 11.36 8.42
CA ALA A 102 -12.46 10.66 7.32
C ALA A 102 -13.39 9.69 6.54
N SER A 103 -14.25 8.94 7.24
CA SER A 103 -15.19 8.02 6.59
C SER A 103 -16.21 8.72 5.69
N ASP A 104 -16.71 9.89 6.11
CA ASP A 104 -17.70 10.66 5.37
C ASP A 104 -17.01 11.32 4.16
N LEU A 105 -15.83 11.91 4.38
CA LEU A 105 -15.02 12.51 3.33
C LEU A 105 -14.68 11.48 2.23
N SER A 106 -14.26 10.27 2.61
CA SER A 106 -14.01 9.19 1.64
C SER A 106 -15.27 8.80 0.85
N SER A 107 -16.46 8.92 1.45
CA SER A 107 -17.72 8.62 0.76
C SER A 107 -18.12 9.74 -0.20
N PHE A 108 -17.90 11.01 0.17
CA PHE A 108 -18.13 12.15 -0.73
C PHE A 108 -17.20 12.11 -1.94
N LEU A 109 -15.92 11.81 -1.72
CA LEU A 109 -14.95 11.66 -2.81
C LEU A 109 -15.31 10.50 -3.76
N ASP A 110 -15.86 9.40 -3.24
CA ASP A 110 -16.31 8.26 -4.06
C ASP A 110 -17.44 8.67 -5.03
N VAL A 111 -18.36 9.53 -4.59
CA VAL A 111 -19.43 10.09 -5.46
C VAL A 111 -18.85 10.89 -6.62
N GLU A 112 -17.75 11.60 -6.39
CA GLU A 112 -17.00 12.33 -7.42
C GLU A 112 -16.08 11.43 -8.28
N GLY A 113 -16.12 10.11 -8.06
CA GLY A 113 -15.32 9.13 -8.77
C GLY A 113 -13.85 9.05 -8.29
N VAL A 114 -13.56 9.56 -7.09
CA VAL A 114 -12.22 9.57 -6.51
C VAL A 114 -12.11 8.53 -5.39
N ALA A 115 -11.38 7.45 -5.68
CA ALA A 115 -11.17 6.37 -4.73
C ALA A 115 -10.01 6.67 -3.76
N VAL A 116 -10.34 6.91 -2.49
CA VAL A 116 -9.38 7.02 -1.38
C VAL A 116 -9.67 6.00 -0.28
N ARG A 117 -8.82 5.95 0.75
CA ARG A 117 -9.02 5.07 1.91
C ARG A 117 -9.19 5.91 3.18
N ALA A 118 -10.24 5.67 3.95
CA ALA A 118 -10.37 6.14 5.32
C ALA A 118 -10.01 5.06 6.35
N GLY A 119 -9.59 5.50 7.54
CA GLY A 119 -9.43 4.64 8.70
C GLY A 119 -8.06 4.79 9.35
N HIS A 120 -7.60 3.72 10.02
CA HIS A 120 -6.30 3.69 10.70
C HIS A 120 -5.18 3.08 9.83
N HIS A 121 -5.52 2.53 8.65
CA HIS A 121 -4.57 1.90 7.72
C HIS A 121 -3.73 0.78 8.33
N CYS A 122 -4.33 -0.01 9.24
CA CYS A 122 -3.64 -1.02 10.06
C CYS A 122 -2.54 -0.46 10.99
N CYS A 123 -2.51 0.86 11.21
CA CYS A 123 -1.55 1.59 12.03
C CYS A 123 -2.24 2.29 13.22
N GLN A 124 -3.11 1.58 13.93
CA GLN A 124 -3.92 2.16 15.03
C GLN A 124 -3.08 2.75 16.18
N PRO A 125 -1.98 2.12 16.65
CA PRO A 125 -1.14 2.73 17.69
C PRO A 125 -0.49 4.06 17.25
N LEU A 126 -0.13 4.18 15.96
CA LEU A 126 0.43 5.43 15.41
C LEU A 126 -0.63 6.54 15.38
N HIS A 127 -1.86 6.22 14.97
CA HIS A 127 -2.98 7.16 15.01
C HIS A 127 -3.23 7.67 16.44
N GLN A 128 -3.22 6.77 17.43
CA GLN A 128 -3.32 7.14 18.84
C GLN A 128 -2.17 8.06 19.29
N ALA A 129 -0.93 7.77 18.89
CA ALA A 129 0.24 8.60 19.24
C ALA A 129 0.18 10.00 18.58
N LEU A 130 -0.43 10.11 17.40
CA LEU A 130 -0.65 11.39 16.71
C LEU A 130 -1.87 12.15 17.23
N GLY A 131 -2.70 11.55 18.09
CA GLY A 131 -3.91 12.16 18.64
C GLY A 131 -5.12 12.17 17.69
N TYR A 132 -5.07 11.40 16.60
CA TYR A 132 -6.17 11.30 15.63
C TYR A 132 -6.80 9.91 15.68
N SER A 133 -8.12 9.83 15.68
CA SER A 133 -8.81 8.54 15.61
C SER A 133 -8.69 7.93 14.20
N HIS A 134 -8.80 8.73 13.15
CA HIS A 134 -8.75 8.25 11.76
C HIS A 134 -8.15 9.30 10.83
N SER A 135 -7.73 8.85 9.65
CA SER A 135 -7.30 9.71 8.55
C SER A 135 -7.86 9.25 7.21
N CYS A 136 -7.94 10.16 6.25
CA CYS A 136 -8.03 9.82 4.84
C CYS A 136 -6.62 9.61 4.27
N ARG A 137 -6.49 8.76 3.25
CA ARG A 137 -5.23 8.53 2.55
C ARG A 137 -5.46 8.42 1.05
N ALA A 138 -4.81 9.31 0.30
CA ALA A 138 -4.62 9.19 -1.13
C ALA A 138 -3.25 8.55 -1.38
N SER A 139 -3.20 7.46 -2.16
CA SER A 139 -1.97 6.73 -2.48
C SER A 139 -1.90 6.49 -3.98
N LEU A 140 -0.81 6.95 -4.59
CA LEU A 140 -0.59 6.93 -6.03
C LEU A 140 0.31 5.76 -6.41
N TYR A 141 0.32 5.46 -7.70
CA TYR A 141 1.29 4.57 -8.33
C TYR A 141 1.71 5.15 -9.68
N PHE A 142 2.72 4.56 -10.34
CA PHE A 142 3.30 5.10 -11.59
C PHE A 142 2.32 5.34 -12.77
N TYR A 143 1.09 4.83 -12.71
CA TYR A 143 0.07 5.07 -13.73
C TYR A 143 -0.80 6.30 -13.44
N ASN A 144 -0.72 6.87 -12.24
CA ASN A 144 -1.46 8.06 -11.89
C ASN A 144 -0.85 9.32 -12.52
N THR A 145 -1.62 10.40 -12.55
CA THR A 145 -1.22 11.65 -13.19
C THR A 145 -1.41 12.86 -12.27
N LYS A 146 -0.76 13.99 -12.61
CA LYS A 146 -0.97 15.25 -11.87
C LYS A 146 -2.40 15.77 -12.04
N GLU A 147 -2.99 15.53 -13.20
CA GLU A 147 -4.36 15.90 -13.52
C GLU A 147 -5.37 15.12 -12.66
N GLU A 148 -5.09 13.85 -12.35
CA GLU A 148 -5.88 13.09 -11.37
C GLU A 148 -5.71 13.61 -9.94
N VAL A 149 -4.50 14.06 -9.57
CA VAL A 149 -4.28 14.77 -8.30
C VAL A 149 -5.10 16.06 -8.27
N ASP A 150 -5.12 16.83 -9.34
CA ASP A 150 -5.91 18.08 -9.43
C ASP A 150 -7.41 17.80 -9.25
N LYS A 151 -7.95 16.80 -9.94
CA LYS A 151 -9.35 16.38 -9.76
C LYS A 151 -9.66 15.95 -8.32
N PHE A 152 -8.74 15.24 -7.69
CA PHE A 152 -8.89 14.88 -6.27
C PHE A 152 -8.94 16.11 -5.37
N ILE A 153 -8.08 17.11 -5.62
CA ILE A 153 -8.04 18.35 -4.84
C ILE A 153 -9.32 19.17 -5.03
N ASP A 154 -9.81 19.28 -6.27
CA ASP A 154 -11.06 19.97 -6.58
C ASP A 154 -12.25 19.28 -5.88
N ALA A 155 -12.33 17.95 -5.93
CA ALA A 155 -13.36 17.17 -5.24
C ALA A 155 -13.26 17.30 -3.71
N LEU A 156 -12.04 17.32 -3.16
CA LEU A 156 -11.80 17.53 -1.74
C LEU A 156 -12.29 18.92 -1.30
N GLN A 157 -11.94 19.97 -2.04
CA GLN A 157 -12.37 21.34 -1.75
C GLN A 157 -13.89 21.51 -1.87
N GLY A 158 -14.55 20.80 -2.78
CA GLY A 158 -16.01 20.78 -2.87
C GLY A 158 -16.71 19.99 -1.76
N SER A 159 -15.97 19.14 -1.04
CA SER A 159 -16.50 18.25 0.02
C SER A 159 -16.31 18.79 1.44
N ILE A 160 -15.58 19.90 1.60
CA ILE A 160 -15.30 20.58 2.87
C ILE A 160 -16.08 21.90 2.97
#